data_AF-A0A2A5WCA9-F1
#
_entry.id   AF-A0A2A5WCA9-F1
#
_cell.length_a   1.000
_cell.length_b   1.000
_cell.length_c   1.000
_cell.angle_alpha   90.00
_cell.angle_beta   90.00
_cell.angle_gamma   90.00
#
_symmetry.space_group_name_H-M   'P 1'
#
loop_
_entity.id
_entity.type
_entity.pdbx_description
1 polymer ?
#
loop_
_entity_poly.entity_id
_entity_poly.type
_entity_poly.pdbx_seq_one_letter_code
_entity_poly.pdbx_strand_id
1 'polypeptide(L)'
;FFHEEAFLDKSKLKEDLNSAFFGKELSYIEVPSSKVSLENAVSSYLFNSQLVSIPGSQGTSIVVPAECKEVEPVYNYLTELESAHEEIDRVIYFDLRQSMNNGGGPACLRLRVVMSEEQITNCKARVFLSDALYRDLKKWIEANYRTRLAPEDLADPALLNECRQALDQLTTILKLGPVYDFQLN
;
A
#
# COMPACT_ATOMS: atom_id res chain seq x y z
N PHE A 1 -9.06 -11.38 -6.95
CA PHE A 1 -9.68 -10.59 -5.88
C PHE A 1 -10.28 -9.32 -6.47
N PHE A 2 -11.59 -9.31 -6.70
CA PHE A 2 -12.33 -8.18 -7.28
C PHE A 2 -13.80 -8.23 -6.87
N HIS A 3 -14.50 -7.09 -6.90
CA HIS A 3 -15.94 -7.02 -6.67
C HIS A 3 -16.70 -7.60 -7.87
N GLU A 4 -17.85 -8.25 -7.66
CA GLU A 4 -18.63 -8.81 -8.78
C GLU A 4 -19.10 -7.75 -9.79
N GLU A 5 -19.15 -6.46 -9.42
CA GLU A 5 -19.50 -5.36 -10.33
C GLU A 5 -18.28 -4.63 -10.91
N ALA A 6 -17.06 -5.16 -10.72
CA ALA A 6 -15.83 -4.45 -11.10
C ALA A 6 -15.62 -4.32 -12.62
N PHE A 7 -16.22 -5.20 -13.43
CA PHE A 7 -16.00 -5.24 -14.88
C PHE A 7 -17.31 -5.38 -15.63
N LEU A 8 -17.43 -4.70 -16.78
CA LEU A 8 -18.64 -4.69 -17.62
C LEU A 8 -18.95 -6.09 -18.19
N ASP A 9 -17.93 -6.79 -18.72
CA ASP A 9 -18.06 -8.16 -19.22
C ASP A 9 -17.03 -9.07 -18.52
N LYS A 10 -17.39 -9.52 -17.31
CA LYS A 10 -16.56 -10.42 -16.50
C LYS A 10 -16.28 -11.74 -17.19
N SER A 11 -17.25 -12.30 -17.90
CA SER A 11 -17.12 -13.60 -18.55
C SER A 11 -16.08 -13.53 -19.65
N LYS A 12 -16.16 -12.49 -20.50
CA LYS A 12 -15.16 -12.27 -21.54
C LYS A 12 -13.79 -11.99 -20.96
N LEU A 13 -13.70 -11.15 -19.91
CA LEU A 13 -12.43 -10.89 -19.23
C LEU A 13 -11.77 -12.18 -18.72
N LYS A 14 -12.53 -13.07 -18.05
CA LYS A 14 -12.00 -14.35 -17.55
C LYS A 14 -11.53 -15.25 -18.69
N GLU A 15 -12.28 -15.32 -19.78
CA GLU A 15 -11.89 -16.09 -20.98
C GLU A 15 -10.57 -15.57 -21.57
N ASP A 16 -10.45 -14.25 -21.74
CA ASP A 16 -9.27 -13.62 -22.32
C ASP A 16 -8.04 -13.80 -21.42
N LEU A 17 -8.19 -13.64 -20.11
CA LEU A 17 -7.13 -13.86 -19.13
C LEU A 17 -6.67 -15.32 -19.11
N ASN A 18 -7.60 -16.28 -19.10
CA ASN A 18 -7.28 -17.70 -19.12
C ASN A 18 -6.59 -18.13 -20.43
N SER A 19 -6.95 -17.51 -21.55
CA SER A 19 -6.34 -17.78 -22.85
C SER A 19 -4.93 -17.21 -22.97
N ALA A 20 -4.67 -16.06 -22.33
CA ALA A 20 -3.37 -15.40 -22.37
C ALA A 20 -2.37 -15.91 -21.31
N PHE A 21 -2.87 -16.46 -20.20
CA PHE A 21 -2.05 -16.91 -19.09
C PHE A 21 -1.72 -18.40 -19.21
N PHE A 22 -0.55 -18.69 -19.79
CA PHE A 22 -0.08 -20.06 -19.99
C PHE A 22 0.71 -20.55 -18.75
N GLY A 23 0.42 -21.77 -18.29
CA GLY A 23 1.27 -22.51 -17.34
C GLY A 23 0.71 -22.73 -15.94
N LYS A 24 -0.33 -22.01 -15.52
CA LYS A 24 -1.08 -22.30 -14.27
C LYS A 24 -2.53 -21.82 -14.42
N GLU A 25 -3.45 -22.47 -13.73
CA GLU A 25 -4.83 -21.99 -13.63
C GLU A 25 -4.87 -20.66 -12.86
N LEU A 26 -5.60 -19.68 -13.40
CA LEU A 26 -5.86 -18.42 -12.71
C LEU A 26 -6.96 -18.63 -11.67
N SER A 27 -6.66 -18.27 -10.43
CA SER A 27 -7.65 -18.23 -9.37
C SER A 27 -8.33 -16.86 -9.29
N TYR A 28 -9.66 -16.89 -9.29
CA TYR A 28 -10.51 -15.70 -9.27
C TYR A 28 -11.30 -15.66 -7.97
N ILE A 29 -10.83 -14.85 -7.02
CA ILE A 29 -11.63 -14.48 -5.84
C ILE A 29 -12.56 -13.34 -6.24
N GLU A 30 -13.83 -13.67 -6.49
CA GLU A 30 -14.90 -12.72 -6.77
C GLU A 30 -15.72 -12.48 -5.49
N VAL A 31 -15.90 -11.22 -5.11
CA VAL A 31 -16.68 -10.83 -3.92
C VAL A 31 -18.10 -10.48 -4.37
N PRO A 32 -19.13 -11.25 -3.97
CA PRO A 32 -20.50 -10.98 -4.38
C PRO A 32 -21.11 -9.82 -3.58
N SER A 33 -21.99 -9.03 -4.21
CA SER A 33 -22.68 -7.89 -3.59
C SER A 33 -23.58 -8.32 -2.43
N SER A 34 -24.02 -9.58 -2.43
CA SER A 34 -24.78 -10.20 -1.34
C SER A 34 -23.94 -10.39 -0.05
N LYS A 35 -22.61 -10.42 -0.16
CA LYS A 35 -21.69 -10.49 0.99
C LYS A 35 -21.13 -9.11 1.33
N VAL A 36 -20.68 -8.37 0.31
CA VAL A 36 -20.15 -7.01 0.46
C VAL A 36 -20.71 -6.16 -0.67
N SER A 37 -21.60 -5.22 -0.35
CA SER A 37 -22.12 -4.26 -1.33
C SER A 37 -21.03 -3.35 -1.89
N LEU A 38 -21.27 -2.74 -3.05
CA LEU A 38 -20.36 -1.75 -3.62
C LEU A 38 -20.09 -0.57 -2.67
N GLU A 39 -21.11 -0.09 -1.97
CA GLU A 39 -20.99 0.97 -0.96
C GLU A 39 -20.05 0.58 0.18
N ASN A 40 -20.18 -0.66 0.68
CA ASN A 40 -19.29 -1.18 1.72
C ASN A 40 -17.86 -1.35 1.20
N ALA A 41 -17.68 -1.82 -0.03
CA ALA A 41 -16.37 -1.96 -0.66
C ALA A 41 -15.65 -0.61 -0.84
N VAL A 42 -16.38 0.44 -1.19
CA VAL A 42 -15.86 1.80 -1.33
C VAL A 42 -15.53 2.40 0.03
N SER A 43 -16.48 2.39 0.97
CA SER A 43 -16.29 2.99 2.29
C SER A 43 -15.18 2.33 3.10
N SER A 44 -14.99 1.01 2.96
CA SER A 44 -13.94 0.27 3.67
C SER A 44 -12.59 0.24 2.95
N TYR A 45 -12.52 0.70 1.69
CA TYR A 45 -11.36 0.57 0.82
C TYR A 45 -10.88 -0.89 0.62
N LEU A 46 -11.79 -1.87 0.67
CA LEU A 46 -11.46 -3.30 0.61
C LEU A 46 -10.52 -3.67 -0.55
N PHE A 47 -10.81 -3.17 -1.74
CA PHE A 47 -10.03 -3.47 -2.95
C PHE A 47 -8.81 -2.58 -3.14
N ASN A 48 -8.60 -1.59 -2.26
CA ASN A 48 -7.34 -0.89 -2.14
C ASN A 48 -6.33 -1.67 -1.28
N SER A 49 -6.43 -3.00 -1.28
CA SER A 49 -5.56 -3.89 -0.54
C SER A 49 -4.27 -4.21 -1.30
N GLN A 50 -3.28 -4.73 -0.58
CA GLN A 50 -2.14 -5.39 -1.20
C GLN A 50 -2.32 -6.90 -1.09
N LEU A 51 -2.08 -7.61 -2.20
CA LEU A 51 -1.92 -9.05 -2.21
C LEU A 51 -0.43 -9.34 -2.25
N VAL A 52 0.11 -9.93 -1.19
CA VAL A 52 1.55 -10.15 -1.02
C VAL A 52 1.86 -11.62 -0.74
N SER A 53 2.91 -12.13 -1.36
CA SER A 53 3.46 -13.45 -1.06
C SER A 53 4.62 -13.26 -0.09
N ILE A 54 4.44 -13.69 1.15
CA ILE A 54 5.46 -13.55 2.20
C ILE A 54 6.33 -14.81 2.19
N PRO A 55 7.66 -14.71 2.20
CA PRO A 55 8.52 -15.89 2.31
C PRO A 55 8.12 -16.76 3.52
N GLY A 56 7.79 -18.02 3.26
CA GLY A 56 7.35 -18.99 4.28
C GLY A 56 5.84 -19.01 4.57
N SER A 57 5.02 -18.17 3.94
CA SER A 57 3.55 -18.30 3.98
C SER A 57 3.06 -19.43 3.08
N GLN A 58 1.91 -20.03 3.42
CA GLN A 58 1.30 -21.10 2.62
C GLN A 58 0.50 -20.55 1.42
N GLY A 59 0.09 -19.29 1.51
CA GLY A 59 -0.66 -18.59 0.47
C GLY A 59 -0.38 -17.09 0.43
N THR A 60 -1.30 -16.37 -0.19
CA THR A 60 -1.28 -14.91 -0.31
C THR A 60 -1.78 -14.26 0.98
N SER A 61 -1.04 -13.28 1.49
CA SER A 61 -1.55 -12.40 2.55
C SER A 61 -2.24 -11.18 1.94
N ILE A 62 -3.37 -10.79 2.53
CA ILE A 62 -4.12 -9.60 2.11
C ILE A 62 -3.88 -8.48 3.13
N VAL A 63 -3.30 -7.37 2.70
CA VAL A 63 -3.06 -6.20 3.53
C VAL A 63 -4.17 -5.18 3.29
N VAL A 64 -4.99 -4.94 4.31
CA VAL A 64 -6.19 -4.06 4.26
C VAL A 64 -6.09 -2.91 5.27
N PRO A 65 -6.79 -1.79 5.05
CA PRO A 65 -6.90 -0.72 6.03
C PRO A 65 -7.74 -1.15 7.25
N ALA A 66 -7.54 -0.51 8.40
CA ALA A 66 -8.27 -0.81 9.64
C ALA A 66 -9.79 -0.60 9.51
N GLU A 67 -10.21 0.29 8.63
CA GLU A 67 -11.59 0.58 8.24
C GLU A 67 -12.35 -0.67 7.75
N CYS A 68 -11.64 -1.67 7.21
CA CYS A 68 -12.23 -2.97 6.88
C CYS A 68 -12.74 -3.74 8.11
N LYS A 69 -12.25 -3.45 9.33
CA LYS A 69 -12.82 -3.99 10.58
C LYS A 69 -14.05 -3.23 11.05
N GLU A 70 -14.17 -1.97 10.65
CA GLU A 70 -15.25 -1.07 11.10
C GLU A 70 -16.53 -1.28 10.28
N VAL A 71 -16.42 -1.88 9.08
CA VAL A 71 -17.55 -2.27 8.22
C VAL A 71 -17.85 -3.77 8.39
N GLU A 72 -18.88 -4.09 9.19
CA GLU A 72 -19.20 -5.47 9.61
C GLU A 72 -19.30 -6.48 8.44
N PRO A 73 -20.01 -6.22 7.33
CA PRO A 73 -20.07 -7.17 6.20
C PRO A 73 -18.68 -7.45 5.58
N VAL A 74 -17.82 -6.44 5.52
CA VAL A 74 -16.44 -6.57 4.99
C VAL A 74 -15.59 -7.38 5.95
N TYR A 75 -15.65 -7.09 7.24
CA TYR A 75 -14.92 -7.84 8.26
C TYR A 75 -15.31 -9.33 8.28
N ASN A 76 -16.62 -9.60 8.24
CA ASN A 76 -17.14 -10.96 8.19
C ASN A 76 -16.67 -11.70 6.93
N TYR A 77 -16.72 -11.04 5.76
CA TYR A 77 -16.23 -11.62 4.52
C TYR A 77 -14.73 -11.90 4.54
N LEU A 78 -13.90 -10.97 5.03
CA LEU A 78 -12.46 -11.17 5.15
C LEU A 78 -12.11 -12.31 6.12
N THR A 79 -12.86 -12.44 7.22
CA THR A 79 -12.69 -13.53 8.19
C THR A 79 -13.07 -14.89 7.58
N GLU A 80 -14.19 -14.94 6.85
CA GLU A 80 -14.59 -16.13 6.09
C GLU A 80 -13.51 -16.50 5.06
N LEU A 81 -13.04 -15.51 4.28
CA LEU A 81 -12.02 -15.70 3.25
C LEU A 81 -10.70 -16.23 3.82
N GLU A 82 -10.23 -15.67 4.94
CA GLU A 82 -9.03 -16.15 5.64
C GLU A 82 -9.19 -17.58 6.15
N SER A 83 -10.38 -17.96 6.61
CA SER A 83 -10.63 -19.28 7.19
C SER A 83 -10.87 -20.40 6.17
N ALA A 84 -11.38 -20.06 4.98
CA ALA A 84 -11.95 -21.03 4.06
C ALA A 84 -11.27 -21.08 2.69
N HIS A 85 -10.54 -20.04 2.30
CA HIS A 85 -9.93 -19.99 0.97
C HIS A 85 -8.48 -20.50 0.99
N GLU A 86 -8.23 -21.63 0.33
CA GLU A 86 -6.93 -22.34 0.38
C GLU A 86 -5.73 -21.49 -0.05
N GLU A 87 -5.93 -20.51 -0.93
CA GLU A 87 -4.85 -19.64 -1.41
C GLU A 87 -4.62 -18.38 -0.55
N ILE A 88 -5.46 -18.12 0.46
CA ILE A 88 -5.30 -16.96 1.35
C ILE A 88 -4.72 -17.45 2.67
N ASP A 89 -3.53 -16.93 3.03
CA ASP A 89 -2.82 -17.31 4.24
C ASP A 89 -3.32 -16.57 5.48
N ARG A 90 -3.53 -15.25 5.34
CA ARG A 90 -4.00 -14.36 6.42
C ARG A 90 -4.45 -12.99 5.91
N VAL A 91 -5.27 -12.30 6.68
CA VAL A 91 -5.61 -10.90 6.47
C VAL A 91 -4.92 -10.03 7.52
N ILE A 92 -4.13 -9.05 7.06
CA ILE A 92 -3.34 -8.14 7.88
C ILE A 92 -3.98 -6.75 7.81
N TYR A 93 -4.30 -6.19 8.98
CA TYR A 93 -4.96 -4.90 9.09
C TYR A 93 -3.97 -3.84 9.58
N PHE A 94 -3.87 -2.71 8.88
CA PHE A 94 -3.04 -1.57 9.27
C PHE A 94 -3.87 -0.30 9.48
N ASP A 95 -3.56 0.44 10.54
CA ASP A 95 -4.09 1.79 10.74
C ASP A 95 -3.35 2.77 9.82
N LEU A 96 -4.07 3.29 8.83
CA LEU A 96 -3.60 4.27 7.86
C LEU A 96 -4.49 5.52 7.86
N ARG A 97 -5.18 5.82 8.97
CA ARG A 97 -6.24 6.85 9.05
C ARG A 97 -5.85 8.20 8.45
N GLN A 98 -4.61 8.65 8.65
CA GLN A 98 -4.13 9.93 8.10
C GLN A 98 -4.13 9.94 6.56
N SER A 99 -3.75 8.81 5.94
CA SER A 99 -3.78 8.64 4.48
C SER A 99 -5.20 8.37 3.99
N MET A 100 -5.96 7.56 4.71
CA MET A 100 -7.35 7.22 4.41
C MET A 100 -8.27 8.44 4.43
N ASN A 101 -8.05 9.40 5.34
CA ASN A 101 -8.76 10.69 5.35
C ASN A 101 -8.55 11.53 4.07
N ASN A 102 -7.52 11.22 3.29
CA ASN A 102 -7.25 11.81 1.97
C ASN A 102 -7.44 10.79 0.83
N GLY A 103 -8.12 9.68 1.09
CA GLY A 103 -8.45 8.66 0.09
C GLY A 103 -7.31 7.74 -0.33
N GLY A 104 -6.23 7.64 0.46
CA GLY A 104 -5.11 6.74 0.20
C GLY A 104 -5.11 5.52 1.11
N GLY A 105 -5.51 4.35 0.60
CA GLY A 105 -5.37 3.08 1.33
C GLY A 105 -4.00 2.40 1.12
N PRO A 106 -3.83 1.15 1.59
CA PRO A 106 -2.56 0.42 1.52
C PRO A 106 -1.97 0.32 0.10
N ALA A 107 -2.82 0.13 -0.92
CA ALA A 107 -2.37 0.05 -2.31
C ALA A 107 -1.96 1.40 -2.88
N CYS A 108 -2.60 2.51 -2.47
CA CYS A 108 -2.26 3.84 -2.95
C CYS A 108 -0.87 4.30 -2.49
N LEU A 109 -0.39 3.81 -1.34
CA LEU A 109 0.88 4.21 -0.74
C LEU A 109 2.12 3.49 -1.31
N ARG A 110 1.97 2.67 -2.37
CA ARG A 110 3.06 1.86 -2.90
C ARG A 110 3.08 1.75 -4.41
N LEU A 111 4.29 1.61 -4.95
CA LEU A 111 4.57 1.22 -6.32
C LEU A 111 5.13 -0.20 -6.35
N ARG A 112 4.57 -1.08 -7.18
CA ARG A 112 5.10 -2.43 -7.39
C ARG A 112 6.14 -2.40 -8.50
N VAL A 113 7.37 -2.80 -8.18
CA VAL A 113 8.46 -2.92 -9.15
C VAL A 113 9.07 -4.32 -8.99
N VAL A 114 8.96 -5.14 -10.02
CA VAL A 114 9.63 -6.45 -10.05
C VAL A 114 11.09 -6.21 -10.44
N MET A 115 12.01 -6.67 -9.60
CA MET A 115 13.45 -6.46 -9.78
C MET A 115 14.20 -7.79 -9.64
N SER A 116 15.25 -7.97 -10.43
CA SER A 116 16.21 -9.07 -10.25
C SER A 116 17.14 -8.79 -9.06
N GLU A 117 17.81 -9.83 -8.55
CA GLU A 117 18.83 -9.69 -7.50
C GLU A 117 19.97 -8.75 -7.92
N GLU A 118 20.37 -8.78 -9.20
CA GLU A 118 21.37 -7.88 -9.77
C GLU A 118 20.90 -6.43 -9.74
N GLN A 119 19.65 -6.16 -10.13
CA GLN A 119 19.07 -4.80 -10.09
C GLN A 119 18.98 -4.28 -8.66
N ILE A 120 18.62 -5.13 -7.70
CA ILE A 120 18.57 -4.80 -6.28
C ILE A 120 19.99 -4.47 -5.77
N THR A 121 20.97 -5.34 -6.06
CA THR A 121 22.36 -5.20 -5.58
C THR A 121 23.05 -3.97 -6.19
N ASN A 122 22.73 -3.61 -7.43
CA ASN A 122 23.27 -2.45 -8.11
C ASN A 122 22.60 -1.11 -7.72
N CYS A 123 21.53 -1.14 -6.92
CA CYS A 123 20.91 0.07 -6.43
C CYS A 123 21.80 0.74 -5.37
N LYS A 124 22.38 1.90 -5.73
CA LYS A 124 23.27 2.66 -4.84
C LYS A 124 22.51 3.45 -3.77
N ALA A 125 21.23 3.73 -4.01
CA ALA A 125 20.37 4.42 -3.06
C ALA A 125 20.04 3.51 -1.88
N ARG A 126 20.00 4.07 -0.68
CA ARG A 126 19.64 3.35 0.55
C ARG A 126 18.12 3.40 0.74
N VAL A 127 17.39 2.69 -0.14
CA VAL A 127 15.92 2.73 -0.20
C VAL A 127 15.25 1.40 0.13
N PHE A 128 16.00 0.29 0.19
CA PHE A 128 15.48 -0.97 0.67
C PHE A 128 15.35 -0.93 2.19
N LEU A 129 14.13 -1.12 2.68
CA LEU A 129 13.83 -1.05 4.11
C LEU A 129 14.59 -2.16 4.85
N SER A 130 15.28 -1.74 5.90
CA SER A 130 15.99 -2.60 6.86
C SER A 130 15.77 -2.01 8.25
N ASP A 131 16.02 -2.77 9.31
CA ASP A 131 15.88 -2.27 10.68
C ASP A 131 16.73 -1.01 10.92
N ALA A 132 17.91 -0.93 10.29
CA ALA A 132 18.77 0.24 10.37
C ALA A 132 18.12 1.45 9.68
N LEU A 133 17.65 1.29 8.43
CA LEU A 133 17.00 2.39 7.71
C LEU A 133 15.69 2.81 8.39
N TYR A 134 14.92 1.86 8.91
CA TYR A 134 13.71 2.13 9.68
C TYR A 134 13.99 3.02 10.90
N ARG A 135 15.01 2.68 11.70
CA ARG A 135 15.39 3.49 12.87
C ARG A 135 15.83 4.90 12.48
N ASP A 136 16.62 5.03 11.42
CA ASP A 136 17.08 6.33 10.94
C ASP A 136 15.91 7.19 10.44
N LEU A 137 15.01 6.61 9.65
CA LEU A 137 13.80 7.29 9.17
C LEU A 137 12.88 7.68 10.32
N LYS A 138 12.67 6.81 11.30
CA LYS A 138 11.85 7.11 12.47
C LYS A 138 12.42 8.30 13.25
N LYS A 139 13.73 8.29 13.53
CA LYS A 139 14.39 9.41 14.20
C LYS A 139 14.30 10.70 13.39
N TRP A 140 14.46 10.61 12.07
CA TRP A 140 14.31 11.76 11.17
C TRP A 140 12.88 12.31 11.18
N ILE A 141 11.85 11.45 11.19
CA ILE A 141 10.44 11.86 11.32
C ILE A 141 10.22 12.56 12.66
N GLU A 142 10.63 11.95 13.77
CA GLU A 142 10.46 12.49 15.13
C GLU A 142 11.14 13.86 15.33
N ALA A 143 12.25 14.11 14.62
CA ALA A 143 12.98 15.36 14.69
C ALA A 143 12.39 16.48 13.81
N ASN A 144 11.70 16.15 12.72
CA ASN A 144 11.34 17.11 11.67
C ASN A 144 9.82 17.32 11.48
N TYR A 145 8.97 16.36 11.87
CA TYR A 145 7.53 16.45 11.62
C TYR A 145 6.81 17.17 12.75
N ARG A 146 5.99 18.17 12.40
CA ARG A 146 5.04 18.78 13.33
C ARG A 146 3.93 17.78 13.67
N THR A 147 3.47 17.77 14.92
CA THR A 147 2.35 16.91 15.34
C THR A 147 0.98 17.45 14.92
N ARG A 148 0.92 18.70 14.44
CA ARG A 148 -0.25 19.37 13.87
C ARG A 148 0.21 20.29 12.74
N LEU A 149 -0.54 20.30 11.65
CA LEU A 149 -0.37 21.24 10.55
C LEU A 149 -1.75 21.66 10.04
N ALA A 150 -2.00 22.96 9.97
CA ALA A 150 -3.22 23.56 9.42
C ALA A 150 -2.89 24.37 8.15
N PRO A 151 -3.87 24.65 7.27
CA PRO A 151 -3.63 25.40 6.04
C PRO A 151 -2.95 26.76 6.26
N GLU A 152 -3.23 27.44 7.37
CA GLU A 152 -2.65 28.74 7.70
C GLU A 152 -1.15 28.64 8.02
N ASP A 153 -0.71 27.50 8.55
CA ASP A 153 0.71 27.24 8.86
C ASP A 153 1.56 27.18 7.58
N LEU A 154 0.94 26.97 6.40
CA LEU A 154 1.65 26.96 5.11
C LEU A 154 2.22 28.34 4.75
N ALA A 155 1.73 29.42 5.37
CA ALA A 155 2.25 30.76 5.18
C ALA A 155 3.48 31.07 6.07
N ASP A 156 3.81 30.19 7.02
CA ASP A 156 4.95 30.37 7.93
C ASP A 156 6.29 30.13 7.20
N PRO A 157 7.17 31.16 7.07
CA PRO A 157 8.47 30.98 6.45
C PRO A 157 9.37 29.98 7.18
N ALA A 158 9.16 29.75 8.48
CA ALA A 158 9.91 28.74 9.23
C ALA A 158 9.63 27.33 8.71
N LEU A 159 8.36 27.02 8.36
CA LEU A 159 7.98 25.74 7.78
C LEU A 159 8.74 25.44 6.48
N LEU A 160 8.97 26.45 5.63
CA LEU A 160 9.76 26.28 4.41
C LEU A 160 11.21 25.87 4.73
N ASN A 161 11.83 26.53 5.71
CA ASN A 161 13.20 26.23 6.12
C ASN A 161 13.30 24.84 6.76
N GLU A 162 12.35 24.48 7.63
CA GLU A 162 12.22 23.15 8.22
C GLU A 162 12.12 22.06 7.13
N CYS A 163 11.24 22.24 6.15
CA CYS A 163 11.06 21.32 5.03
C CYS A 163 12.36 21.13 4.22
N ARG A 164 13.04 22.21 3.86
CA ARG A 164 14.30 22.14 3.10
C ARG A 164 15.39 21.42 3.88
N GLN A 165 15.57 21.77 5.16
CA GLN A 165 16.53 21.11 6.04
C GLN A 165 16.22 19.62 6.21
N ALA A 166 14.95 19.27 6.41
CA ALA A 166 14.52 17.89 6.54
C ALA A 166 14.79 17.09 5.25
N LEU A 167 14.48 17.66 4.08
CA LEU A 167 14.75 17.01 2.79
C LEU A 167 16.25 16.84 2.52
N ASP A 168 17.09 17.83 2.86
CA ASP A 168 18.56 17.69 2.79
C ASP A 168 19.08 16.52 3.62
N GLN A 169 18.62 16.42 4.86
CA GLN A 169 18.96 15.29 5.73
C GLN A 169 18.47 13.96 5.13
N LEU A 170 17.25 13.93 4.59
CA LEU A 170 16.66 12.72 4.01
C LEU A 170 17.44 12.25 2.78
N THR A 171 17.82 13.14 1.86
CA THR A 171 18.65 12.77 0.69
C THR A 171 19.99 12.19 1.10
N THR A 172 20.56 12.66 2.21
CA THR A 172 21.78 12.10 2.81
C THR A 172 21.53 10.70 3.38
N ILE A 173 20.48 10.53 4.18
CA ILE A 173 20.08 9.23 4.77
C ILE A 173 19.85 8.18 3.66
N LEU A 174 19.16 8.58 2.59
CA LEU A 174 18.77 7.72 1.47
C LEU A 174 19.84 7.61 0.37
N LYS A 175 20.97 8.33 0.48
CA LYS A 175 22.06 8.36 -0.52
C LYS A 175 21.58 8.70 -1.93
N LEU A 176 20.71 9.70 -2.05
CA LEU A 176 20.12 10.12 -3.34
C LEU A 176 20.98 11.16 -4.06
N GLY A 177 21.86 11.86 -3.34
CA GLY A 177 22.49 13.08 -3.85
C GLY A 177 21.48 14.24 -3.94
N PRO A 178 21.84 15.36 -4.59
CA PRO A 178 20.95 16.50 -4.73
C PRO A 178 19.88 16.21 -5.79
N VAL A 179 18.68 15.85 -5.33
CA VAL A 179 17.55 15.51 -6.21
C VAL A 179 16.44 16.56 -6.18
N TYR A 180 16.47 17.48 -5.21
CA TYR A 180 15.52 18.59 -5.11
C TYR A 180 16.11 19.88 -5.67
N ASP A 181 15.29 20.69 -6.35
CA ASP A 181 15.73 21.92 -7.01
C ASP A 181 16.47 22.91 -6.08
N PHE A 182 16.09 22.97 -4.80
CA PHE A 182 16.74 23.89 -3.85
C PHE A 182 18.16 23.46 -3.47
N GLN A 183 18.56 22.22 -3.75
CA GLN A 183 19.89 21.67 -3.48
C GLN A 183 20.88 21.92 -4.62
N LEU A 184 20.38 22.33 -5.79
CA LEU A 184 21.16 22.57 -7.00
C LEU A 184 21.61 24.03 -7.15
N ASN A 185 21.12 24.92 -6.30
CA ASN A 185 21.38 26.36 -6.33
C ASN A 185 22.37 26.79 -5.24
#